data_AF-A0A2V7JT40-F1
#
_entry.id   AF-A0A2V7JT40-F1
#
_cell.length_a   1.000
_cell.length_b   1.000
_cell.length_c   1.000
_cell.angle_alpha   90.00
_cell.angle_beta   90.00
_cell.angle_gamma   90.00
#
_symmetry.space_group_name_H-M   'P 1'
#
loop_
_entity.id
_entity.type
_entity.pdbx_description
1 polymer ?
#
loop_
_entity_poly.entity_id
_entity_poly.type
_entity_poly.pdbx_seq_one_letter_code
_entity_poly.pdbx_strand_id
1 'polypeptide(L)'
;MTLHALLDAVQKARDQTREILRALELTGHPQTSESSGVYLALVMLQKRLATLHAGAPLGEFVAELGQLAGMCTGKLAPVKPLLDDAEKIARGS
;
A
#
# COMPACT_ATOMS: atom_id res chain seq x y z
N MET A 1 2.84 -17.36 9.51
CA MET A 1 3.98 -16.57 9.01
C MET A 1 3.56 -15.40 8.10
N THR A 2 2.32 -15.35 7.61
CA THR A 2 1.83 -14.40 6.59
C THR A 2 1.59 -12.96 7.07
N LEU A 3 1.14 -12.73 8.31
CA LEU A 3 0.77 -11.39 8.78
C LEU A 3 1.97 -10.43 8.90
N HIS A 4 3.12 -10.89 9.41
CA HIS A 4 4.33 -10.06 9.52
C HIS A 4 4.91 -9.70 8.15
N ALA A 5 4.92 -10.66 7.22
CA ALA A 5 5.35 -10.42 5.84
C ALA A 5 4.43 -9.42 5.12
N LEU A 6 3.12 -9.51 5.37
CA LEU A 6 2.16 -8.57 4.83
C LEU A 6 2.36 -7.16 5.40
N LEU A 7 2.55 -7.04 6.71
CA LEU A 7 2.84 -5.77 7.38
C LEU A 7 4.09 -5.10 6.81
N ASP A 8 5.17 -5.87 6.60
CA ASP A 8 6.41 -5.38 5.99
C ASP A 8 6.20 -4.92 4.53
N ALA A 9 5.48 -5.70 3.73
CA ALA A 9 5.17 -5.34 2.34
C ALA A 9 4.34 -4.05 2.24
N VAL A 10 3.30 -3.90 3.07
CA VAL A 10 2.48 -2.68 3.14
C VAL A 10 3.29 -1.49 3.64
N GLN A 11 4.20 -1.71 4.61
CA GLN A 11 5.09 -0.65 5.08
C GLN A 11 6.03 -0.15 3.98
N LYS A 12 6.64 -1.05 3.20
CA LYS A 12 7.49 -0.68 2.06
C LYS A 12 6.72 0.12 1.02
N ALA A 13 5.50 -0.30 0.68
CA ALA A 13 4.64 0.43 -0.25
C ALA A 13 4.35 1.86 0.27
N ARG A 14 3.94 1.97 1.54
CA ARG A 14 3.69 3.26 2.21
C ARG A 14 4.90 4.18 2.16
N ASP A 15 6.08 3.67 2.50
CA ASP A 15 7.30 4.46 2.56
C ASP A 15 7.71 4.95 1.17
N GLN A 16 7.58 4.10 0.15
CA GLN A 16 7.82 4.50 -1.23
C GLN A 16 6.80 5.54 -1.73
N THR A 17 5.51 5.39 -1.42
CA THR A 17 4.49 6.40 -1.74
C THR A 17 4.79 7.73 -1.05
N ARG A 18 5.27 7.70 0.20
CA ARG A 18 5.64 8.92 0.94
C ARG A 18 6.77 9.68 0.27
N GLU A 19 7.81 8.98 -0.17
CA GLU A 19 8.95 9.61 -0.85
C GLU A 19 8.53 10.20 -2.21
N ILE A 20 7.68 9.49 -2.96
CA ILE A 20 7.09 10.04 -4.19
C ILE A 20 6.26 11.28 -3.88
N LEU A 21 5.35 11.22 -2.91
CA LEU A 21 4.51 12.34 -2.52
C LEU A 21 5.33 13.58 -2.17
N ARG A 22 6.37 13.42 -1.35
CA ARG A 22 7.30 14.53 -1.00
C ARG A 22 7.92 15.17 -2.23
N ALA A 23 8.37 14.37 -3.20
CA ALA A 23 8.94 14.89 -4.44
C ALA A 23 7.90 15.64 -5.29
N LEU A 24 6.64 15.19 -5.28
CA LEU A 24 5.55 15.86 -6.00
C LEU A 24 5.12 17.16 -5.32
N GLU A 25 5.05 17.18 -3.99
CA GLU A 25 4.75 18.38 -3.19
C GLU A 25 5.78 19.49 -3.42
N LEU A 26 7.07 19.13 -3.48
CA LEU A 26 8.16 20.08 -3.77
C LEU A 26 8.05 20.73 -5.15
N THR A 27 7.46 20.02 -6.12
CA THR A 27 7.34 20.47 -7.51
C THR A 27 5.96 21.00 -7.87
N GLY A 28 4.98 20.95 -6.94
CA GLY A 28 3.60 21.32 -7.20
C GLY A 28 2.91 20.45 -8.25
N HIS A 29 3.33 19.18 -8.39
CA HIS A 29 2.88 18.31 -9.47
C HIS A 29 1.37 17.97 -9.34
N PRO A 30 0.61 17.87 -10.46
CA PRO A 30 -0.84 17.61 -10.41
C PRO A 30 -1.23 16.29 -9.73
N GLN A 31 -0.37 15.27 -9.78
CA GLN A 31 -0.60 13.98 -9.08
C GLN A 31 -0.40 14.03 -7.55
N THR A 32 -0.14 15.19 -6.95
CA THR A 32 0.05 15.32 -5.49
C THR A 32 -1.20 14.88 -4.71
N SER A 33 -2.39 15.30 -5.14
CA SER A 33 -3.64 14.95 -4.46
C SER A 33 -3.94 13.45 -4.51
N GLU A 34 -3.77 12.83 -5.69
CA GLU A 34 -3.90 11.38 -5.88
C GLU A 34 -2.90 10.60 -5.02
N SER A 35 -1.63 11.03 -5.02
CA SER A 35 -0.56 10.39 -4.24
C SER A 35 -0.78 10.50 -2.74
N SER A 36 -1.35 11.62 -2.28
CA SER A 36 -1.75 11.80 -0.88
C SER A 36 -2.89 10.85 -0.48
N GLY A 37 -3.87 10.65 -1.37
CA GLY A 37 -4.95 9.68 -1.16
C GLY A 37 -4.44 8.25 -1.01
N VAL A 38 -3.54 7.81 -1.92
CA VAL A 38 -2.92 6.48 -1.85
C VAL A 38 -2.08 6.33 -0.59
N TYR A 39 -1.29 7.33 -0.22
CA TYR A 39 -0.50 7.32 1.01
C TYR A 39 -1.37 7.16 2.26
N LEU A 40 -2.45 7.95 2.35
CA LEU A 40 -3.37 7.89 3.49
C LEU A 40 -4.05 6.53 3.59
N ALA A 41 -4.49 5.97 2.47
CA ALA A 41 -5.07 4.62 2.42
C ALA A 41 -4.09 3.56 2.93
N LEU A 42 -2.82 3.62 2.52
CA LEU A 42 -1.78 2.69 3.00
C LEU A 42 -1.50 2.84 4.51
N VAL A 43 -1.53 4.07 5.04
CA VAL A 43 -1.42 4.32 6.49
C VAL A 43 -2.58 3.67 7.24
N MET A 44 -3.82 3.81 6.74
CA MET A 44 -4.99 3.21 7.37
C MET A 44 -4.96 1.68 7.30
N LEU A 45 -4.59 1.13 6.14
CA LEU A 45 -4.43 -0.30 5.93
C LEU A 45 -3.41 -0.90 6.90
N GLN A 46 -2.24 -0.28 7.02
CA GLN A 46 -1.20 -0.74 7.95
C GLN A 46 -1.66 -0.71 9.40
N LYS A 47 -2.38 0.35 9.82
CA LYS A 47 -2.93 0.43 11.17
C LYS A 47 -3.91 -0.70 11.45
N ARG A 48 -4.82 -0.98 10.51
CA ARG A 48 -5.77 -2.11 10.62
C ARG A 48 -5.03 -3.44 10.72
N LEU A 49 -4.07 -3.70 9.83
CA LEU A 49 -3.25 -4.92 9.86
C LEU A 49 -2.49 -5.09 11.19
N ALA A 50 -1.97 -4.00 11.76
CA ALA A 50 -1.23 -4.03 13.02
C ALA A 50 -2.10 -4.39 14.23
N THR A 51 -3.43 -4.21 14.13
CA THR A 51 -4.38 -4.64 15.17
C THR A 51 -4.81 -6.10 15.07
N LEU A 52 -4.45 -6.79 13.98
CA LEU A 52 -4.82 -8.19 13.79
C LEU A 52 -3.91 -9.13 14.59
N HIS A 53 -4.48 -10.28 14.96
CA HIS A 53 -3.74 -11.39 15.54
C HIS A 53 -3.37 -12.42 14.47
N ALA A 54 -2.40 -13.28 14.78
CA ALA A 54 -2.02 -14.38 13.91
C ALA A 54 -3.23 -15.28 13.63
N GLY A 55 -3.50 -15.57 12.35
CA GLY A 55 -4.64 -16.40 11.92
C GLY A 55 -5.91 -15.63 11.59
N ALA A 56 -5.92 -14.29 11.73
CA ALA A 56 -7.04 -13.47 11.26
C ALA A 56 -7.25 -13.63 9.73
N PRO A 57 -8.50 -13.65 9.25
CA PRO A 57 -8.79 -13.72 7.82
C PRO A 57 -8.31 -12.45 7.11
N LEU A 58 -7.55 -12.62 6.03
CA LEU A 58 -6.96 -11.50 5.27
C LEU A 58 -7.73 -11.16 3.98
N GLY A 59 -8.88 -11.81 3.73
CA GLY A 59 -9.62 -11.70 2.47
C GLY A 59 -10.07 -10.27 2.13
N GLU A 60 -10.45 -9.47 3.12
CA GLU A 60 -10.80 -8.05 2.91
C GLU A 60 -9.58 -7.21 2.45
N PHE A 61 -8.39 -7.54 2.94
CA PHE A 61 -7.15 -6.83 2.62
C PHE A 61 -6.69 -7.13 1.19
N VAL A 62 -6.99 -8.32 0.66
CA VAL A 62 -6.68 -8.70 -0.72
C VAL A 62 -7.37 -7.76 -1.72
N ALA A 63 -8.67 -7.50 -1.54
CA ALA A 63 -9.43 -6.63 -2.43
C ALA A 63 -8.94 -5.18 -2.34
N GLU A 64 -8.67 -4.69 -1.12
CA GLU A 64 -8.18 -3.34 -0.89
C GLU A 64 -6.78 -3.12 -1.48
N LEU A 65 -5.88 -4.09 -1.36
CA LEU A 65 -4.56 -4.06 -1.99
C LEU A 65 -4.64 -4.02 -3.51
N GLY A 66 -5.50 -4.84 -4.12
CA GLY A 66 -5.71 -4.85 -5.57
C GLY A 66 -6.29 -3.53 -6.08
N GLN A 67 -7.23 -2.93 -5.33
CA GLN A 67 -7.75 -1.60 -5.67
C GLN A 67 -6.67 -0.52 -5.61
N LEU A 68 -5.85 -0.51 -4.55
CA LEU A 68 -4.73 0.44 -4.42
C LEU A 68 -3.68 0.25 -5.51
N ALA A 69 -3.39 -1.00 -5.90
CA ALA A 69 -2.50 -1.31 -7.00
C ALA A 69 -3.02 -0.75 -8.34
N GLY A 70 -4.35 -0.79 -8.55
CA GLY A 70 -5.00 -0.19 -9.72
C GLY A 70 -4.92 1.35 -9.77
N MET A 71 -4.81 2.01 -8.62
CA MET A 71 -4.63 3.46 -8.52
C MET A 71 -3.17 3.90 -8.74
N CYS A 72 -2.22 2.98 -8.64
CA CYS A 72 -0.79 3.27 -8.77
C CYS A 72 -0.37 3.45 -10.23
N THR A 73 -0.70 4.62 -10.81
CA THR A 73 -0.35 5.00 -12.18
C THR A 73 0.59 6.20 -12.23
N GLY A 74 1.19 6.48 -13.41
CA GLY A 74 2.09 7.62 -13.58
C GLY A 74 3.26 7.57 -12.59
N LYS A 75 3.41 8.61 -11.76
CA LYS A 75 4.49 8.69 -10.75
C LYS A 75 4.39 7.62 -9.66
N LEU A 76 3.22 7.03 -9.45
CA LEU A 76 2.99 5.93 -8.50
C LEU A 76 3.21 4.54 -9.10
N ALA A 77 3.44 4.42 -10.41
CA ALA A 77 3.68 3.12 -11.05
C ALA A 77 4.75 2.24 -10.33
N PRO A 78 5.83 2.80 -9.77
CA PRO A 78 6.80 2.03 -9.00
C PRO A 78 6.26 1.37 -7.71
N VAL A 79 5.14 1.85 -7.16
CA VAL A 79 4.51 1.31 -5.92
C VAL A 79 3.67 0.07 -6.23
N LYS A 80 3.09 -0.01 -7.42
CA LYS A 80 2.22 -1.11 -7.86
C LYS A 80 2.80 -2.51 -7.57
N PRO A 81 4.04 -2.87 -7.95
CA PRO A 81 4.58 -4.20 -7.68
C PRO A 81 4.65 -4.54 -6.19
N LEU A 82 4.85 -3.56 -5.30
CA LEU A 82 4.85 -3.80 -3.85
C LEU A 82 3.46 -4.18 -3.34
N LEU A 83 2.41 -3.57 -3.91
CA LEU A 83 1.02 -3.87 -3.57
C LEU A 83 0.59 -5.22 -4.16
N ASP A 84 1.01 -5.53 -5.39
CA ASP A 84 0.77 -6.83 -6.02
C ASP A 84 1.43 -7.96 -5.18
N ASP A 85 2.64 -7.75 -4.64
CA ASP A 85 3.28 -8.73 -3.76
C ASP A 85 2.61 -8.83 -2.38
N ALA A 86 2.19 -7.70 -1.79
CA ALA A 86 1.38 -7.71 -0.57
C ALA A 86 0.07 -8.50 -0.76
N GLU A 87 -0.58 -8.33 -1.91
CA GLU A 87 -1.81 -9.05 -2.26
C GLU A 87 -1.58 -10.56 -2.33
N LYS A 88 -0.48 -11.02 -2.95
CA LYS A 88 -0.10 -12.45 -2.99
C LYS A 88 0.11 -13.01 -1.59
N ILE A 89 0.84 -12.28 -0.73
CA ILE A 89 1.07 -12.69 0.67
C ILE A 89 -0.26 -12.80 1.42
N ALA A 90 -1.18 -11.85 1.22
CA ALA A 90 -2.51 -11.87 1.84
C ALA A 90 -3.37 -13.05 1.36
N ARG A 91 -3.20 -13.49 0.12
CA ARG A 91 -3.82 -14.72 -0.44
C ARG A 91 -3.16 -16.01 0.06
N GLY A 92 -1.97 -15.94 0.66
CA GLY A 92 -1.19 -17.10 1.08
C GLY A 92 -0.53 -17.85 -0.08
N SER A 93 -0.27 -17.16 -1.20
CA SER A 93 0.45 -17.69 -2.37
C SER A 93 1.94 -17.34 -2.32
#